data_AF-A0A0F9SSE5-F1
#
_entry.id   AF-A0A0F9SSE5-F1
#
_cell.length_a   1.000
_cell.length_b   1.000
_cell.length_c   1.000
_cell.angle_alpha   90.00
_cell.angle_beta   90.00
_cell.angle_gamma   90.00
#
_symmetry.space_group_name_H-M   'P 1'
#
loop_
_entity.id
_entity.type
_entity.pdbx_description
1 polymer ?
#
loop_
_entity_poly.entity_id
_entity_poly.type
_entity_poly.pdbx_seq_one_letter_code
_entity_poly.pdbx_strand_id
1 'polypeptide(L)'
;MVNFLLLLENVIEYDKKTIDRGLTPQEVYELCSCIRETFCISYSIRKDNNLYIYLQNSHNLISFIGKKLRFLGPDERSQALLLNKALKITREYQYLTEKRITESTPGIYITKFTNDLDFIGYMKANIRGIYYNLIDREKPIKNQIDKSNPIEKFEEINNNNLYILAPYLENPRISDFIKKMKNIKVLSLSKIKSIENKILYINYNKDRQCEECSL
;
A
#
# COMPACT_ATOMS: atom_id res chain seq x y z
N MET A 1 1.69 -10.39 -11.08
CA MET A 1 2.12 -9.23 -10.29
C MET A 1 1.12 -8.98 -9.17
N VAL A 2 1.52 -8.54 -7.97
CA VAL A 2 0.57 -8.16 -6.91
C VAL A 2 0.80 -6.71 -6.54
N ASN A 3 -0.28 -5.94 -6.50
CA ASN A 3 -0.22 -4.53 -6.16
C ASN A 3 -0.91 -4.34 -4.82
N PHE A 4 -0.22 -3.70 -3.88
CA PHE A 4 -0.77 -3.30 -2.58
C PHE A 4 -0.88 -1.78 -2.53
N LEU A 5 -2.00 -1.26 -2.03
CA LEU A 5 -2.21 0.18 -1.78
C LEU A 5 -2.51 0.41 -0.31
N LEU A 6 -1.63 1.13 0.38
CA LEU A 6 -1.87 1.67 1.71
C LEU A 6 -2.49 3.07 1.56
N LEU A 7 -3.67 3.28 2.15
CA LEU A 7 -4.34 4.57 2.23
C LEU A 7 -4.11 5.21 3.59
N LEU A 8 -3.35 6.29 3.64
CA LEU A 8 -2.99 7.02 4.86
C LEU A 8 -3.38 8.49 4.71
N GLU A 9 -3.61 9.19 5.81
CA GLU A 9 -3.80 10.65 5.78
C GLU A 9 -2.45 11.36 5.59
N ASN A 10 -1.49 11.00 6.44
CA ASN A 10 -0.10 11.44 6.46
C ASN A 10 0.76 10.33 7.08
N VAL A 11 2.07 10.58 7.19
CA VAL A 11 2.98 9.76 7.98
C VAL A 11 3.71 10.67 8.96
N ILE A 12 3.86 10.24 10.21
CA ILE A 12 4.62 11.00 11.21
C ILE A 12 6.03 11.33 10.72
N GLU A 13 6.52 12.52 11.08
CA GLU A 13 7.89 12.90 10.78
C GLU A 13 8.88 12.19 11.70
N TYR A 14 10.01 11.78 11.12
CA TYR A 14 11.10 11.19 11.86
C TYR A 14 12.43 11.52 11.17
N ASP A 15 13.49 11.55 11.96
CA ASP A 15 14.84 11.78 11.48
C ASP A 15 15.68 10.49 11.52
N LYS A 16 16.84 10.55 10.86
CA LYS A 16 17.77 9.43 10.82
C LYS A 16 18.33 9.07 12.21
N LYS A 17 18.54 10.06 13.10
CA LYS A 17 19.13 9.84 14.43
C LYS A 17 18.18 9.04 15.32
N THR A 18 16.87 9.28 15.19
CA THR A 18 15.82 8.52 15.88
C THR A 18 15.85 7.05 15.47
N ILE A 19 15.97 6.79 14.16
CA ILE A 19 16.13 5.42 13.63
C ILE A 19 17.46 4.79 14.05
N ASP A 20 18.57 5.55 14.03
CA ASP A 20 19.90 5.10 14.49
C ASP A 20 19.88 4.61 15.94
N ARG A 21 19.00 5.18 16.78
CA ARG A 21 18.87 4.86 18.21
C ARG A 21 17.86 3.74 18.49
N GLY A 22 17.21 3.18 17.46
CA GLY A 22 16.15 2.20 17.62
C GLY A 22 14.85 2.77 18.21
N LEU A 23 14.65 4.08 18.12
CA LEU A 23 13.46 4.78 18.63
C LEU A 23 12.46 5.07 17.52
N THR A 24 12.29 4.13 16.59
CA THR A 24 11.40 4.30 15.44
C THR A 24 9.95 4.46 15.91
N PRO A 25 9.23 5.50 15.44
CA PRO A 25 7.81 5.65 15.76
C PRO A 25 7.02 4.40 15.34
N GLN A 26 6.05 3.99 16.15
CA GLN A 26 5.25 2.79 15.91
C GLN A 26 4.62 2.75 14.51
N GLU A 27 4.07 3.86 14.05
CA GLU A 27 3.50 3.98 12.69
C GLU A 27 4.55 3.71 11.60
N VAL A 28 5.77 4.24 11.76
CA VAL A 28 6.87 4.03 10.81
C VAL A 28 7.32 2.58 10.83
N TYR A 29 7.38 1.97 12.02
CA TYR A 29 7.69 0.55 12.19
C TYR A 29 6.68 -0.36 11.47
N GLU A 30 5.38 -0.04 11.56
CA GLU A 30 4.31 -0.75 10.86
C GLU A 30 4.42 -0.62 9.34
N LEU A 31 4.75 0.58 8.84
CA LEU A 31 5.02 0.80 7.41
C LEU A 31 6.25 0.03 6.92
N CYS A 32 7.34 0.04 7.70
CA CYS A 32 8.52 -0.79 7.42
C CYS A 32 8.14 -2.28 7.37
N SER A 33 7.30 -2.74 8.30
CA SER A 33 6.80 -4.10 8.30
C SER A 33 5.96 -4.40 7.05
N CYS A 34 5.09 -3.49 6.62
CA CYS A 34 4.35 -3.63 5.35
C CYS A 34 5.29 -3.69 4.13
N ILE A 35 6.34 -2.86 4.10
CA ILE A 35 7.36 -2.89 3.03
C ILE A 35 8.06 -4.25 3.04
N ARG A 36 8.49 -4.73 4.21
CA ARG A 36 9.15 -6.02 4.38
C ARG A 36 8.27 -7.17 3.90
N GLU A 37 7.03 -7.27 4.38
CA GLU A 37 6.10 -8.35 3.98
C GLU A 37 5.69 -8.27 2.50
N THR A 38 5.77 -7.08 1.88
CA THR A 38 5.51 -6.93 0.45
C THR A 38 6.65 -7.46 -0.41
N PHE A 39 7.90 -7.23 -0.02
CA PHE A 39 9.05 -7.45 -0.89
C PHE A 39 10.03 -8.52 -0.42
N CYS A 40 10.35 -8.61 0.87
CA CYS A 40 11.44 -9.44 1.36
C CYS A 40 11.05 -10.92 1.40
N ILE A 41 11.93 -11.76 0.86
CA ILE A 41 11.93 -13.22 1.05
C ILE A 41 13.34 -13.66 1.43
N SER A 42 13.53 -14.89 1.89
CA SER A 42 14.78 -15.32 2.56
C SER A 42 16.07 -15.01 1.79
N TYR A 43 16.06 -15.12 0.46
CA TYR A 43 17.27 -14.96 -0.36
C TYR A 43 17.16 -13.88 -1.45
N SER A 44 16.03 -13.18 -1.53
CA SER A 44 15.81 -12.18 -2.59
C SER A 44 14.65 -11.23 -2.26
N ILE A 45 14.22 -10.46 -3.24
CA ILE A 45 13.00 -9.65 -3.13
C ILE A 45 12.00 -10.02 -4.22
N ARG A 46 10.71 -9.96 -3.91
CA ARG A 46 9.59 -10.18 -4.83
C ARG A 46 9.58 -9.08 -5.89
N LYS A 47 10.11 -9.39 -7.08
CA LYS A 47 10.14 -8.46 -8.23
C LYS A 47 8.76 -8.22 -8.84
N ASP A 48 7.85 -9.17 -8.65
CA ASP A 48 6.48 -9.11 -9.16
C ASP A 48 5.49 -8.49 -8.17
N ASN A 49 5.97 -7.83 -7.12
CA ASN A 49 5.13 -7.08 -6.20
C ASN A 49 5.37 -5.59 -6.37
N ASN A 50 4.33 -4.78 -6.14
CA ASN A 50 4.42 -3.33 -6.02
C ASN A 50 3.69 -2.88 -4.76
N LEU A 51 4.23 -1.87 -4.08
CA LEU A 51 3.61 -1.22 -2.94
C LEU A 51 3.39 0.24 -3.25
N TYR A 52 2.18 0.70 -3.02
CA TYR A 52 1.73 2.06 -3.18
C TYR A 52 1.32 2.60 -1.82
N ILE A 53 1.83 3.77 -1.43
CA ILE A 53 1.43 4.46 -0.20
C ILE A 53 0.87 5.82 -0.61
N TYR A 54 -0.43 6.03 -0.46
CA TYR A 54 -1.08 7.28 -0.79
C TYR A 54 -1.34 8.10 0.46
N LEU A 55 -0.85 9.35 0.47
CA LEU A 55 -0.99 10.32 1.54
C LEU A 55 -2.08 11.34 1.18
N GLN A 56 -3.28 11.15 1.70
CA GLN A 56 -4.47 11.94 1.32
C GLN A 56 -4.33 13.44 1.63
N ASN A 57 -3.66 13.82 2.72
CA ASN A 57 -3.52 15.23 3.10
C ASN A 57 -2.71 16.03 2.08
N SER A 58 -1.74 15.39 1.42
CA SER A 58 -0.84 16.05 0.47
C SER A 58 -1.06 15.61 -0.98
N HIS A 59 -2.00 14.70 -1.22
CA HIS A 59 -2.24 14.06 -2.52
C HIS A 59 -0.95 13.50 -3.15
N ASN A 60 -0.08 12.92 -2.33
CA ASN A 60 1.18 12.32 -2.78
C ASN A 60 1.08 10.79 -2.74
N LEU A 61 1.67 10.14 -3.74
CA LEU A 61 1.81 8.69 -3.82
C LEU A 61 3.29 8.33 -3.81
N ILE A 62 3.68 7.48 -2.87
CA ILE A 62 4.99 6.82 -2.87
C ILE A 62 4.80 5.44 -3.48
N SER A 63 5.48 5.17 -4.59
CA SER A 63 5.39 3.92 -5.35
C SER A 63 6.71 3.15 -5.27
N PHE A 64 6.70 2.01 -4.59
CA PHE A 64 7.78 1.04 -4.60
C PHE A 64 7.50 0.00 -5.69
N ILE A 65 8.36 -0.04 -6.71
CA ILE A 65 8.21 -0.87 -7.90
C ILE A 65 9.20 -2.03 -7.82
N GLY A 66 8.71 -3.23 -7.49
CA GLY A 66 9.56 -4.39 -7.14
C GLY A 66 10.63 -4.69 -8.19
N LYS A 67 10.24 -4.72 -9.47
CA LYS A 67 11.16 -4.98 -10.59
C LYS A 67 12.33 -3.99 -10.68
N LYS A 68 12.16 -2.75 -10.21
CA LYS A 68 13.18 -1.67 -10.26
C LYS A 68 13.86 -1.43 -8.91
N LEU A 69 13.30 -1.96 -7.82
CA LEU A 69 13.72 -1.65 -6.46
C LEU A 69 15.16 -2.13 -6.19
N ARG A 70 15.97 -1.23 -5.63
CA ARG A 70 17.34 -1.51 -5.16
C ARG A 70 17.53 -1.01 -3.72
N PHE A 71 18.59 -1.50 -3.07
CA PHE A 71 19.00 -1.09 -1.72
C PHE A 71 17.99 -1.37 -0.60
N LEU A 72 16.92 -2.12 -0.88
CA LEU A 72 15.98 -2.56 0.14
C LEU A 72 16.60 -3.72 0.93
N GLY A 73 17.07 -3.44 2.15
CA GLY A 73 17.41 -4.46 3.15
C GLY A 73 16.18 -5.00 3.87
N PRO A 74 16.25 -6.22 4.44
CA PRO A 74 15.19 -6.78 5.27
C PRO A 74 15.10 -6.09 6.65
N ASP A 75 16.13 -5.37 7.06
CA ASP A 75 16.16 -4.64 8.32
C ASP A 75 15.30 -3.37 8.26
N GLU A 76 14.66 -3.09 9.39
CA GLU A 76 13.78 -1.94 9.58
C GLU A 76 14.49 -0.61 9.28
N ARG A 77 15.76 -0.49 9.66
CA ARG A 77 16.55 0.72 9.46
C ARG A 77 16.71 1.04 7.98
N SER A 78 17.08 0.08 7.14
CA SER A 78 17.21 0.27 5.70
C SER A 78 15.89 0.72 5.07
N GLN A 79 14.78 0.11 5.49
CA GLN A 79 13.42 0.45 5.01
C GLN A 79 13.03 1.87 5.44
N ALA A 80 13.24 2.20 6.72
CA ALA A 80 12.93 3.50 7.29
C ALA A 80 13.74 4.62 6.61
N LEU A 81 15.00 4.38 6.25
CA LEU A 81 15.83 5.37 5.53
C LEU A 81 15.34 5.62 4.10
N LEU A 82 14.94 4.58 3.37
CA LEU A 82 14.36 4.71 2.04
C LEU A 82 13.02 5.45 2.09
N LEU A 83 12.15 5.08 3.03
CA LEU A 83 10.87 5.75 3.26
C LEU A 83 11.07 7.22 3.65
N ASN A 84 12.05 7.53 4.50
CA ASN A 84 12.32 8.92 4.92
C ASN A 84 12.75 9.78 3.72
N LYS A 85 13.63 9.27 2.85
CA LYS A 85 14.02 9.96 1.61
C LYS A 85 12.83 10.26 0.71
N ALA A 86 11.89 9.32 0.58
CA ALA A 86 10.68 9.55 -0.19
C ALA A 86 9.76 10.58 0.46
N LEU A 87 9.55 10.48 1.78
CA LEU A 87 8.71 11.40 2.54
C LEU A 87 9.22 12.84 2.49
N LYS A 88 10.54 13.06 2.52
CA LYS A 88 11.11 14.41 2.35
C LYS A 88 10.67 15.07 1.05
N ILE A 89 10.71 14.33 -0.07
CA ILE A 89 10.23 14.83 -1.37
C ILE A 89 8.72 15.09 -1.35
N THR A 90 7.92 14.24 -0.69
CA THR A 90 6.47 14.50 -0.57
C THR A 90 6.17 15.82 0.16
N ARG A 91 6.99 16.20 1.14
CA ARG A 91 6.86 17.48 1.87
C ARG A 91 7.27 18.65 0.99
N GLU A 92 8.36 18.53 0.24
CA GLU A 92 8.75 19.52 -0.78
C GLU A 92 7.62 19.74 -1.80
N TYR A 93 6.83 18.71 -2.10
CA TYR A 93 5.73 18.78 -3.07
C TYR A 93 4.37 19.17 -2.48
N GLN A 94 4.28 19.35 -1.16
CA GLN A 94 3.00 19.59 -0.48
C GLN A 94 2.25 20.81 -1.02
N TYR A 95 2.97 21.87 -1.37
CA TYR A 95 2.40 23.12 -1.86
C TYR A 95 2.34 23.23 -3.39
N LEU A 96 2.79 22.19 -4.12
CA LEU A 96 2.66 22.17 -5.57
C LEU A 96 1.20 21.96 -5.96
N THR A 97 0.72 22.78 -6.90
CA THR A 97 -0.63 22.70 -7.46
C THR A 97 -0.71 21.86 -8.73
N GLU A 98 0.45 21.45 -9.25
CA GLU A 98 0.60 20.68 -10.49
C GLU A 98 1.02 19.24 -10.23
N LYS A 99 0.70 18.37 -11.20
CA LYS A 99 1.10 16.97 -11.16
C LYS A 99 2.61 16.86 -11.41
N ARG A 100 3.32 16.16 -10.54
CA ARG A 100 4.77 15.97 -10.65
C ARG A 100 5.17 14.54 -10.30
N ILE A 101 6.07 13.96 -11.08
CA ILE A 101 6.60 12.62 -10.86
C ILE A 101 8.12 12.71 -10.75
N THR A 102 8.68 12.14 -9.69
CA THR A 102 10.12 12.13 -9.45
C THR A 102 10.55 10.81 -8.84
N GLU A 103 11.70 10.29 -9.23
CA GLU A 103 12.32 9.13 -8.58
C GLU A 103 13.11 9.59 -7.35
N SER A 104 12.84 9.02 -6.17
CA SER A 104 13.60 9.31 -4.95
C SER A 104 14.86 8.48 -4.87
N THR A 105 14.72 7.18 -5.12
CA THR A 105 15.79 6.18 -5.17
C THR A 105 15.37 5.10 -6.16
N PRO A 106 16.29 4.26 -6.68
CA PRO A 106 15.95 3.31 -7.74
C PRO A 106 14.75 2.42 -7.39
N GLY A 107 13.68 2.57 -8.17
CA GLY A 107 12.42 1.86 -7.97
C GLY A 107 11.47 2.44 -6.92
N ILE A 108 11.77 3.61 -6.36
CA ILE A 108 10.88 4.37 -5.47
C ILE A 108 10.54 5.71 -6.12
N TYR A 109 9.28 5.89 -6.50
CA TYR A 109 8.78 7.08 -7.19
C TYR A 109 7.80 7.85 -6.32
N ILE A 110 7.85 9.18 -6.38
CA ILE A 110 6.90 10.08 -5.74
C ILE A 110 6.07 10.70 -6.86
N THR A 111 4.76 10.56 -6.76
CA THR A 111 3.82 11.25 -7.65
C THR A 111 2.95 12.20 -6.83
N LYS A 112 3.07 13.49 -7.09
CA LYS A 112 2.14 14.51 -6.61
C LYS A 112 0.97 14.58 -7.56
N PHE A 113 -0.24 14.50 -7.02
CA PHE A 113 -1.50 14.70 -7.75
C PHE A 113 -2.12 16.05 -7.40
N THR A 114 -2.94 16.52 -8.33
CA THR A 114 -3.75 17.74 -8.14
C THR A 114 -4.84 17.54 -7.10
N ASN A 115 -5.48 16.36 -7.08
CA ASN A 115 -6.52 15.97 -6.14
C ASN A 115 -6.72 14.44 -6.15
N ASP A 116 -7.63 13.94 -5.30
CA ASP A 116 -7.97 12.52 -5.20
C ASP A 116 -8.52 11.91 -6.49
N LEU A 117 -9.22 12.67 -7.34
CA LEU A 117 -9.78 12.16 -8.60
C LEU A 117 -8.68 11.91 -9.63
N ASP A 118 -7.68 12.78 -9.70
CA ASP A 118 -6.49 12.60 -10.54
C ASP A 118 -5.70 11.34 -10.11
N PHE A 119 -5.54 11.12 -8.80
CA PHE A 119 -4.98 9.87 -8.28
C PHE A 119 -5.80 8.63 -8.67
N ILE A 120 -7.13 8.66 -8.48
CA ILE A 120 -8.01 7.54 -8.84
C ILE A 120 -7.92 7.25 -10.35
N GLY A 121 -7.92 8.29 -11.18
CA GLY A 121 -7.76 8.17 -12.64
C GLY A 121 -6.43 7.54 -13.00
N TYR A 122 -5.34 7.97 -12.37
CA TYR A 122 -4.02 7.39 -12.54
C TYR A 122 -3.99 5.90 -12.16
N MET A 123 -4.56 5.51 -11.01
CA MET A 123 -4.59 4.11 -10.59
C MET A 123 -5.40 3.25 -11.55
N LYS A 124 -6.54 3.74 -12.05
CA LYS A 124 -7.38 3.04 -13.05
C LYS A 124 -6.71 2.87 -14.41
N ALA A 125 -5.90 3.85 -14.82
CA ALA A 125 -5.15 3.76 -16.07
C ALA A 125 -3.98 2.76 -15.98
N ASN A 126 -3.34 2.65 -14.80
CA ASN A 126 -2.14 1.83 -14.61
C ASN A 126 -2.42 0.42 -14.09
N ILE A 127 -3.56 0.19 -13.43
CA ILE A 127 -3.92 -1.11 -12.88
C ILE A 127 -5.20 -1.59 -13.55
N ARG A 128 -5.07 -2.67 -14.32
CA ARG A 128 -6.16 -3.25 -15.12
C ARG A 128 -6.97 -4.32 -14.39
N GLY A 129 -6.52 -4.77 -13.22
CA GLY A 129 -7.20 -5.82 -12.47
C GLY A 129 -8.32 -5.31 -11.56
N ILE A 130 -8.82 -6.21 -10.73
CA ILE A 130 -9.90 -5.93 -9.78
C ILE A 130 -9.32 -5.25 -8.54
N TYR A 131 -10.10 -4.34 -7.96
CA TYR A 131 -9.76 -3.61 -6.74
C TYR A 131 -10.41 -4.32 -5.57
N TYR A 132 -9.61 -4.83 -4.63
CA TYR A 132 -10.06 -5.47 -3.41
C TYR A 132 -9.80 -4.56 -2.22
N ASN A 133 -10.84 -4.19 -1.47
CA ASN A 133 -10.67 -3.56 -0.18
C ASN A 133 -10.62 -4.63 0.91
N LEU A 134 -9.51 -4.68 1.64
CA LEU A 134 -9.32 -5.61 2.74
C LEU A 134 -9.93 -5.03 4.01
N ILE A 135 -10.93 -5.70 4.56
CA ILE A 135 -11.62 -5.25 5.78
C ILE A 135 -11.32 -6.14 6.99
N ASP A 136 -11.18 -5.52 8.16
CA ASP A 136 -11.23 -6.19 9.46
C ASP A 136 -12.68 -6.34 9.89
N ARG A 137 -13.24 -7.55 9.79
CA ARG A 137 -14.59 -7.83 10.31
C ARG A 137 -14.58 -8.19 11.79
N GLU A 138 -14.35 -7.21 12.65
CA GLU A 138 -14.91 -7.29 14.02
C GLU A 138 -16.08 -6.32 14.24
N LYS A 139 -16.25 -5.28 13.40
CA LYS A 139 -17.47 -4.47 13.41
C LYS A 139 -17.97 -4.25 11.98
N PRO A 140 -19.25 -4.50 11.70
CA PRO A 140 -19.75 -4.31 10.35
C PRO A 140 -19.74 -2.82 10.04
N ILE A 141 -19.07 -2.43 8.97
CA ILE A 141 -19.44 -1.23 8.22
C ILE A 141 -20.81 -1.54 7.60
N LYS A 142 -21.85 -1.50 8.42
CA LYS A 142 -23.22 -1.82 8.01
C LYS A 142 -23.82 -0.71 7.13
N ASN A 143 -23.17 0.45 7.07
CA ASN A 143 -23.75 1.67 6.49
C ASN A 143 -22.87 2.48 5.53
N GLN A 144 -21.67 2.05 5.12
CA GLN A 144 -20.79 2.92 4.28
C GLN A 144 -20.13 2.28 3.06
N ILE A 145 -20.17 0.97 2.88
CA ILE A 145 -19.84 0.33 1.60
C ILE A 145 -21.18 -0.16 1.06
N ASP A 146 -21.55 0.24 -0.15
CA ASP A 146 -22.84 -0.14 -0.75
C ASP A 146 -23.13 -1.61 -0.48
N LYS A 147 -24.36 -1.90 -0.01
CA LYS A 147 -24.89 -3.25 0.21
C LYS A 147 -24.82 -4.15 -1.06
N SER A 148 -24.40 -3.59 -2.19
CA SER A 148 -24.26 -4.25 -3.49
C SER A 148 -22.92 -4.92 -3.74
N ASN A 149 -21.87 -4.67 -2.95
CA ASN A 149 -20.58 -5.34 -3.18
C ASN A 149 -20.60 -6.74 -2.56
N PRO A 150 -20.58 -7.81 -3.37
CA PRO A 150 -20.58 -9.16 -2.84
C PRO A 150 -19.34 -9.36 -1.99
N ILE A 151 -19.56 -9.95 -0.81
CA ILE A 151 -18.50 -10.50 0.01
C ILE A 151 -18.01 -11.74 -0.73
N GLU A 152 -16.89 -11.61 -1.43
CA GLU A 152 -16.30 -12.76 -2.11
C GLU A 152 -15.52 -13.61 -1.09
N LYS A 153 -15.64 -14.93 -1.22
CA LYS A 153 -14.64 -15.84 -0.69
C LYS A 153 -13.32 -15.53 -1.42
N PHE A 154 -12.20 -15.73 -0.74
CA PHE A 154 -10.88 -15.50 -1.32
C PHE A 154 -10.67 -16.48 -2.49
N GLU A 155 -11.09 -16.10 -3.68
CA GLU A 155 -10.88 -16.83 -4.93
C GLU A 155 -9.72 -16.18 -5.70
N GLU A 156 -8.98 -17.02 -6.44
CA GLU A 156 -7.77 -16.77 -7.24
C GLU A 156 -7.14 -15.35 -7.20
N ILE A 157 -5.90 -15.26 -6.70
CA ILE A 157 -5.13 -14.02 -6.73
C ILE A 157 -4.70 -13.77 -8.18
N ASN A 158 -5.46 -12.93 -8.87
CA ASN A 158 -5.09 -12.51 -10.21
C ASN A 158 -3.89 -11.54 -10.16
N ASN A 159 -2.95 -11.80 -11.06
CA ASN A 159 -1.69 -11.12 -11.26
C ASN A 159 -1.79 -9.62 -11.65
N ASN A 160 -2.97 -9.01 -11.68
CA ASN A 160 -3.17 -7.59 -11.95
C ASN A 160 -4.01 -6.87 -10.89
N ASN A 161 -4.42 -7.56 -9.82
CA ASN A 161 -5.30 -6.99 -8.81
C ASN A 161 -4.59 -5.93 -7.96
N LEU A 162 -5.40 -5.01 -7.42
CA LEU A 162 -4.99 -4.05 -6.38
C LEU A 162 -5.65 -4.43 -5.07
N TYR A 163 -4.83 -4.71 -4.05
CA TYR A 163 -5.28 -4.94 -2.68
C TYR A 163 -5.12 -3.64 -1.89
N ILE A 164 -6.24 -3.01 -1.55
CA ILE A 164 -6.32 -1.76 -0.80
C ILE A 164 -6.39 -2.11 0.69
N LEU A 165 -5.46 -1.56 1.46
CA LEU A 165 -5.41 -1.64 2.91
C LEU A 165 -5.56 -0.22 3.47
N ALA A 166 -6.62 -0.01 4.24
CA ALA A 166 -6.94 1.25 4.88
C ALA A 166 -6.91 1.06 6.40
N PRO A 167 -5.76 1.33 7.08
CA PRO A 167 -5.64 1.17 8.53
C PRO A 167 -6.73 1.93 9.30
N TYR A 168 -7.09 3.11 8.79
CA TYR A 168 -8.03 4.03 9.42
C TYR A 168 -9.34 4.12 8.64
N LEU A 169 -9.93 2.97 8.27
CA LEU A 169 -11.17 2.92 7.47
C LEU A 169 -12.36 3.62 8.15
N GLU A 170 -12.32 3.77 9.47
CA GLU A 170 -13.32 4.54 10.24
C GLU A 170 -13.28 6.05 9.92
N ASN A 171 -12.19 6.54 9.33
CA ASN A 171 -12.07 7.93 8.92
C ASN A 171 -13.00 8.22 7.71
N PRO A 172 -13.93 9.20 7.83
CA PRO A 172 -14.86 9.55 6.76
C PRO A 172 -14.18 9.91 5.43
N ARG A 173 -12.99 10.53 5.47
CA ARG A 173 -12.26 10.92 4.26
C ARG A 173 -11.75 9.71 3.49
N ILE A 174 -11.27 8.69 4.20
CA ILE A 174 -10.83 7.42 3.62
C ILE A 174 -12.02 6.62 3.12
N SER A 175 -13.11 6.56 3.88
CA SER A 175 -14.31 5.83 3.45
C SER A 175 -14.96 6.47 2.21
N ASP A 176 -15.05 7.80 2.14
CA ASP A 176 -15.55 8.52 0.98
C ASP A 176 -14.61 8.39 -0.23
N PHE A 177 -13.31 8.35 0.00
CA PHE A 177 -12.33 8.07 -1.05
C PHE A 177 -12.54 6.68 -1.66
N ILE A 178 -12.74 5.65 -0.83
CA ILE A 178 -13.02 4.28 -1.28
C ILE A 178 -14.34 4.23 -2.07
N LYS A 179 -15.40 4.94 -1.64
CA LYS A 179 -16.65 5.03 -2.41
C LYS A 179 -16.46 5.64 -3.80
N LYS A 180 -15.57 6.64 -3.93
CA LYS A 180 -15.23 7.25 -5.23
C LYS A 180 -14.51 6.26 -6.16
N MET A 181 -13.74 5.33 -5.60
CA MET A 181 -13.19 4.18 -6.33
C MET A 181 -14.31 3.16 -6.61
N LYS A 182 -15.17 3.44 -7.60
CA LYS A 182 -16.21 2.49 -8.08
C LYS A 182 -15.62 1.10 -8.39
N ASN A 183 -16.42 0.04 -8.27
CA ASN A 183 -16.10 -1.37 -8.57
C ASN A 183 -15.06 -2.01 -7.64
N ILE A 184 -15.09 -1.68 -6.36
CA ILE A 184 -14.26 -2.34 -5.34
C ILE A 184 -14.99 -3.56 -4.79
N LYS A 185 -14.33 -4.71 -4.85
CA LYS A 185 -14.76 -5.92 -4.14
C LYS A 185 -14.27 -5.89 -2.69
N VAL A 186 -15.00 -6.53 -1.79
CA VAL A 186 -14.65 -6.54 -0.37
C VAL A 186 -14.16 -7.92 0.03
N LEU A 187 -12.95 -7.98 0.57
CA LEU A 187 -12.33 -9.21 1.04
C LEU A 187 -12.14 -9.14 2.55
N SER A 188 -12.66 -10.15 3.25
CA SER A 188 -12.64 -10.17 4.71
C SER A 188 -11.50 -11.02 5.23
N LEU A 189 -10.54 -10.37 5.91
CA LEU A 189 -9.41 -11.03 6.59
C LEU A 189 -9.46 -10.79 8.10
N SER A 190 -10.66 -10.87 8.70
CA SER A 190 -10.93 -10.48 10.09
C SER A 190 -10.19 -11.28 11.17
N LYS A 191 -9.68 -12.47 10.83
CA LYS A 191 -8.84 -13.26 11.75
C LYS A 191 -7.42 -12.73 11.83
N ILE A 192 -7.01 -11.87 10.90
CA ILE A 192 -5.66 -11.32 10.76
C ILE A 192 -5.74 -9.85 11.11
N LYS A 193 -5.28 -9.48 12.31
CA LYS A 193 -5.45 -8.11 12.83
C LYS A 193 -4.53 -7.10 12.14
N SER A 194 -3.24 -7.41 12.08
CA SER A 194 -2.27 -6.44 11.57
C SER A 194 -2.17 -6.42 10.04
N ILE A 195 -1.83 -5.26 9.50
CA ILE A 195 -1.86 -4.97 8.06
C ILE A 195 -0.77 -5.73 7.32
N GLU A 196 0.42 -5.75 7.90
CA GLU A 196 1.57 -6.50 7.40
C GLU A 196 1.25 -8.00 7.30
N ASN A 197 0.52 -8.56 8.27
CA ASN A 197 0.10 -9.96 8.21
C ASN A 197 -0.95 -10.23 7.12
N LYS A 198 -1.79 -9.24 6.77
CA LYS A 198 -2.72 -9.35 5.63
C LYS A 198 -1.95 -9.38 4.31
N ILE A 199 -0.91 -8.55 4.17
CA ILE A 199 0.00 -8.56 3.02
C ILE A 199 0.69 -9.92 2.91
N LEU A 200 1.25 -10.40 4.02
CA LEU A 200 1.88 -11.72 4.10
C LEU A 200 0.92 -12.84 3.68
N TYR A 201 -0.31 -12.82 4.19
CA TYR A 201 -1.33 -13.81 3.82
C TYR A 201 -1.68 -13.80 2.33
N ILE A 202 -1.81 -12.62 1.72
CA ILE A 202 -2.04 -12.52 0.27
C ILE A 202 -0.85 -13.10 -0.51
N ASN A 203 0.38 -12.74 -0.13
CA ASN A 203 1.57 -13.29 -0.77
C ASN A 203 1.66 -14.80 -0.62
N TYR A 204 1.37 -15.34 0.56
CA TYR A 204 1.34 -16.78 0.80
C TYR A 204 0.34 -17.51 -0.10
N ASN A 205 -0.88 -16.99 -0.25
CA ASN A 205 -1.88 -17.62 -1.13
C ASN A 205 -1.47 -17.54 -2.61
N LYS A 206 -0.79 -16.47 -3.02
CA LYS A 206 -0.30 -16.36 -4.40
C LYS A 206 0.77 -17.40 -4.68
N ASP A 207 1.71 -17.56 -3.74
CA ASP A 207 2.80 -18.52 -3.91
C ASP A 207 2.24 -19.95 -4.04
N ARG A 208 1.26 -20.30 -3.19
CA ARG A 208 0.56 -21.59 -3.29
C ARG A 208 -0.11 -21.83 -4.64
N GLN A 209 -0.77 -20.81 -5.20
CA GLN A 209 -1.40 -20.93 -6.51
C GLN A 209 -0.37 -21.13 -7.63
N CYS A 210 0.78 -20.46 -7.55
CA CYS A 210 1.86 -20.67 -8.51
C CYS A 210 2.46 -22.08 -8.44
N GLU A 211 2.58 -22.65 -7.24
CA GLU A 211 3.03 -24.05 -7.05
C GLU A 211 2.03 -25.05 -7.64
N GLU A 212 0.73 -24.88 -7.38
CA GLU A 212 -0.34 -25.74 -7.92
C GLU A 212 -0.45 -25.65 -9.46
N CYS A 213 -0.14 -24.51 -10.08
CA CYS A 213 -0.09 -24.38 -11.55
C CYS A 213 1.16 -24.98 -12.22
N SER A 214 2.17 -25.36 -11.43
CA SER A 214 3.46 -25.89 -11.94
C SER A 214 3.55 -27.42 -11.90
N LEU A 215 2.51 -28.09 -11.38
CA LEU A 215 2.33 -29.54 -11.30
C LEU A 215 1.37 -30.01 -12.40
#